data_AF-A0A811MIW5-F1
#
_entry.id   AF-A0A811MIW5-F1
#
_cell.length_a   1.000
_cell.length_b   1.000
_cell.length_c   1.000
_cell.angle_alpha   90.00
_cell.angle_beta   90.00
_cell.angle_gamma   90.00
#
_symmetry.space_group_name_H-M   'P 1'
#
loop_
_entity.id
_entity.type
_entity.pdbx_description
1 polymer ?
#
loop_
_entity_poly.entity_id
_entity_poly.type
_entity_poly.pdbx_seq_one_letter_code
_entity_poly.pdbx_strand_id
1 'polypeptide(L)'
;MAKAKIAVVIVILALLQVSCATARKKHKPDGGSGGTSAVMTVNGFEKGGTGGGPSECDGKYHDDDDLIVALSSRWYEGGKRCQNKIRITSKDTGKTVEATVVDECDSNRGCKNNIVDSSPAVWKKLGLDTKVGEVPVTWSDA
;
A
#
# COMPACT_ATOMS: atom_id res chain seq x y z
N MET A 1 74.38 -8.90 -35.34
CA MET A 1 73.78 -10.25 -35.50
C MET A 1 73.05 -10.62 -34.21
N ALA A 2 71.97 -11.39 -34.34
CA ALA A 2 70.80 -11.33 -33.46
C ALA A 2 70.87 -12.13 -32.14
N LYS A 3 69.88 -11.79 -31.28
CA LYS A 3 69.19 -12.58 -30.25
C LYS A 3 69.84 -12.71 -28.86
N ALA A 4 69.12 -12.19 -27.87
CA ALA A 4 68.86 -12.94 -26.63
C ALA A 4 67.45 -12.59 -26.12
N LYS A 5 66.62 -13.63 -25.99
CA LYS A 5 65.27 -13.61 -25.42
C LYS A 5 65.41 -13.45 -23.91
N ILE A 6 64.61 -12.57 -23.29
CA ILE A 6 64.47 -12.54 -21.84
C ILE A 6 63.01 -12.90 -21.52
N ALA A 7 62.82 -14.12 -21.05
CA ALA A 7 61.63 -14.54 -20.33
C ALA A 7 61.79 -14.05 -18.88
N VAL A 8 60.87 -13.21 -18.41
CA VAL A 8 60.70 -12.99 -16.97
C VAL A 8 59.31 -13.46 -16.61
N VAL A 9 59.29 -14.62 -15.97
CA VAL A 9 58.15 -15.20 -15.29
C VAL A 9 57.84 -14.29 -14.10
N ILE A 10 56.76 -13.51 -14.18
CA ILE A 10 56.23 -12.81 -13.01
C ILE A 10 54.92 -13.47 -12.64
N VAL A 11 55.02 -14.39 -11.69
CA VAL A 11 53.92 -14.95 -10.91
C VAL A 11 53.34 -13.80 -10.09
N ILE A 12 52.22 -13.21 -10.53
CA ILE A 12 51.40 -12.36 -9.68
C ILE A 12 50.12 -13.14 -9.37
N LEU A 13 50.15 -13.84 -8.23
CA LEU A 13 48.93 -14.23 -7.53
C LEU A 13 48.23 -12.94 -7.09
N ALA A 14 47.26 -12.48 -7.87
CA ALA A 14 46.27 -11.50 -7.43
C ALA A 14 44.91 -12.20 -7.39
N LEU A 15 44.58 -12.69 -6.19
CA LEU A 15 43.25 -13.17 -5.81
C LEU A 15 42.24 -12.02 -5.96
N LEU A 16 41.61 -11.89 -7.12
CA LEU A 16 40.36 -11.14 -7.24
C LEU A 16 39.21 -12.10 -6.98
N GLN A 17 38.80 -12.17 -5.72
CA GLN A 17 37.47 -12.68 -5.38
C GLN A 17 36.44 -11.74 -6.03
N VAL A 18 35.92 -12.16 -7.19
CA VAL A 18 34.67 -11.61 -7.73
C VAL A 18 33.54 -12.16 -6.88
N SER A 19 33.37 -11.58 -5.71
CA SER A 19 32.12 -11.68 -4.97
C SER A 19 31.20 -10.60 -5.52
N CYS A 20 30.40 -10.95 -6.54
CA CYS A 20 29.20 -10.20 -6.89
C CYS A 20 28.26 -10.23 -5.68
N ALA A 21 28.49 -9.36 -4.71
CA ALA A 21 27.48 -9.03 -3.72
C ALA A 21 26.39 -8.28 -4.46
N THR A 22 25.40 -9.00 -4.99
CA THR A 22 24.10 -8.41 -5.28
C THR A 22 23.64 -7.78 -3.98
N ALA A 23 23.72 -6.46 -3.89
CA ALA A 23 23.09 -5.72 -2.82
C ALA A 23 21.60 -6.03 -2.92
N ARG A 24 21.13 -7.04 -2.18
CA ARG A 24 19.72 -7.16 -1.86
C ARG A 24 19.40 -5.83 -1.18
N LYS A 25 18.65 -4.96 -1.85
CA LYS A 25 17.94 -3.88 -1.18
C LYS A 25 17.07 -4.56 -0.13
N LYS A 26 17.62 -4.77 1.07
CA LYS A 26 16.80 -4.98 2.24
C LYS A 26 16.01 -3.69 2.34
N HIS A 27 14.72 -3.76 1.99
CA HIS A 27 13.77 -2.77 2.42
C HIS A 27 14.02 -2.61 3.92
N LYS A 28 14.66 -1.50 4.30
CA LYS A 28 14.70 -1.12 5.70
C LYS A 28 13.24 -0.98 6.11
N PRO A 29 12.80 -1.58 7.23
CA PRO A 29 11.59 -1.11 7.85
C PRO A 29 11.89 0.34 8.24
N ASP A 30 11.24 1.29 7.58
CA ASP A 30 11.33 2.69 7.96
C ASP A 30 10.83 2.78 9.40
N GLY A 31 11.77 2.92 10.34
CA GLY A 31 11.52 3.22 11.75
C GLY A 31 11.07 4.67 11.94
N GLY A 32 10.15 5.14 11.11
CA GLY A 32 9.37 6.35 11.34
C GLY A 32 8.03 5.96 11.94
N SER A 33 7.42 6.87 12.70
CA SER A 33 6.02 6.82 13.12
C SER A 33 5.07 6.88 11.90
N GLY A 34 5.13 5.86 11.03
CA GLY A 34 4.51 5.83 9.72
C GLY A 34 3.57 4.64 9.62
N GLY A 35 2.30 4.91 9.34
CA GLY A 35 1.27 3.87 9.22
C GLY A 35 1.56 2.84 8.11
N THR A 36 0.76 1.78 8.10
CA THR A 36 0.73 0.73 7.08
C THR A 36 0.59 1.36 5.69
N SER A 37 1.53 1.10 4.78
CA SER A 37 1.41 1.55 3.38
C SER A 37 0.29 0.81 2.65
N ALA A 38 -0.54 1.57 1.93
CA ALA A 38 -1.66 1.06 1.16
C ALA A 38 -1.85 1.82 -0.16
N VAL A 39 -2.69 1.26 -1.02
CA VAL A 39 -3.32 1.97 -2.13
C VAL A 39 -4.75 2.28 -1.72
N MET A 40 -5.15 3.53 -1.86
CA MET A 40 -6.54 3.94 -1.63
C MET A 40 -7.27 3.98 -2.97
N THR A 41 -8.44 3.35 -3.03
CA THR A 41 -9.37 3.37 -4.16
C THR A 41 -10.64 4.16 -3.80
N VAL A 42 -11.46 4.46 -4.81
CA VAL A 42 -12.77 5.11 -4.64
C VAL A 42 -13.87 4.08 -4.82
N ASN A 43 -14.80 4.02 -3.87
CA ASN A 43 -15.97 3.16 -3.91
C ASN A 43 -17.21 3.89 -3.41
N GLY A 44 -18.34 3.70 -4.11
CA GLY A 44 -19.66 4.12 -3.65
C GLY A 44 -20.32 3.05 -2.79
N PHE A 45 -20.75 3.43 -1.59
CA PHE A 45 -21.38 2.56 -0.59
C PHE A 45 -22.90 2.66 -0.59
N GLU A 46 -23.45 3.54 -1.44
CA GLU A 46 -24.88 3.68 -1.64
C GLU A 46 -25.51 2.48 -2.36
N LYS A 47 -26.83 2.33 -2.21
CA LYS A 47 -27.60 1.34 -2.95
C LYS A 47 -27.54 1.64 -4.45
N GLY A 48 -27.01 0.68 -5.22
CA GLY A 48 -26.81 0.85 -6.66
C GLY A 48 -25.54 1.62 -7.03
N GLY A 49 -24.70 1.95 -6.04
CA GLY A 49 -23.34 2.43 -6.23
C GLY A 49 -22.37 1.35 -6.71
N THR A 50 -21.09 1.68 -6.76
CA THR A 50 -20.05 0.77 -7.28
C THR A 50 -19.72 -0.39 -6.35
N GLY A 51 -20.02 -0.26 -5.05
CA GLY A 51 -19.72 -1.27 -4.02
C GLY A 51 -20.60 -2.51 -4.08
N GLY A 52 -21.65 -2.49 -4.90
CA GLY A 52 -22.53 -3.64 -5.10
C GLY A 52 -23.52 -3.82 -3.95
N GLY A 53 -23.23 -4.72 -3.03
CA GLY A 53 -24.13 -5.13 -1.94
C GLY A 53 -24.04 -4.23 -0.70
N PRO A 54 -24.86 -4.50 0.34
CA PRO A 54 -24.70 -3.87 1.65
C PRO A 54 -23.37 -4.27 2.30
N SER A 55 -22.81 -3.38 3.12
CA SER A 55 -21.50 -3.57 3.74
C SER A 55 -21.48 -4.66 4.80
N GLU A 56 -20.38 -5.41 4.88
CA GLU A 56 -20.24 -6.63 5.70
C GLU A 56 -20.35 -6.37 7.22
N CYS A 57 -19.97 -5.18 7.72
CA CYS A 57 -19.99 -4.94 9.17
C CYS A 57 -21.40 -4.82 9.76
N ASP A 58 -22.38 -4.35 8.99
CA ASP A 58 -23.72 -4.03 9.52
C ASP A 58 -24.88 -4.36 8.58
N GLY A 59 -24.60 -4.88 7.38
CA GLY A 59 -25.59 -5.27 6.40
C GLY A 59 -26.36 -4.09 5.81
N LYS A 60 -25.76 -2.89 5.76
CA LYS A 60 -26.40 -1.67 5.26
C LYS A 60 -25.64 -1.04 4.11
N TYR A 61 -26.38 -0.28 3.31
CA TYR A 61 -25.79 0.73 2.45
C TYR A 61 -25.50 1.99 3.28
N HIS A 62 -24.49 2.74 2.88
CA HIS A 62 -24.08 3.99 3.54
C HIS A 62 -24.04 5.13 2.53
N ASP A 63 -24.09 6.37 2.99
CA ASP A 63 -24.05 7.54 2.12
C ASP A 63 -22.62 7.78 1.62
N ASP A 64 -22.46 8.18 0.36
CA ASP A 64 -21.14 8.46 -0.22
C ASP A 64 -20.49 9.72 0.39
N ASP A 65 -21.28 10.55 1.09
CA ASP A 65 -20.82 11.68 1.90
C ASP A 65 -20.29 11.27 3.30
N ASP A 66 -20.48 10.01 3.73
CA ASP A 66 -19.93 9.50 5.00
C ASP A 66 -18.42 9.22 4.90
N LEU A 67 -17.68 9.41 6.00
CA LEU A 67 -16.24 9.10 6.06
C LEU A 67 -16.03 7.62 6.41
N ILE A 68 -16.12 6.75 5.41
CA ILE A 68 -16.13 5.30 5.57
C ILE A 68 -15.20 4.59 4.59
N VAL A 69 -14.81 3.38 4.95
CA VAL A 69 -13.93 2.53 4.15
C VAL A 69 -14.28 1.04 4.23
N ALA A 70 -13.92 0.32 3.16
CA ALA A 70 -13.67 -1.11 3.17
C ALA A 70 -12.16 -1.37 3.28
N LEU A 71 -11.79 -2.46 3.96
CA LEU A 71 -10.39 -2.90 4.06
C LEU A 71 -10.19 -4.22 3.34
N SER A 72 -9.04 -4.40 2.68
CA SER A 72 -8.64 -5.72 2.18
C SER A 72 -8.79 -6.79 3.26
N SER A 73 -9.17 -8.02 2.90
CA SER A 73 -9.47 -9.12 3.82
C SER A 73 -8.47 -9.29 4.98
N ARG A 74 -7.16 -9.18 4.69
CA ARG A 74 -6.11 -9.32 5.71
C ARG A 74 -6.11 -8.23 6.79
N TRP A 75 -6.65 -7.05 6.47
CA TRP A 75 -6.75 -5.90 7.37
C TRP A 75 -8.15 -5.80 7.99
N TYR A 76 -9.18 -6.16 7.22
CA TYR A 76 -10.53 -6.37 7.74
C TYR A 76 -10.55 -7.41 8.87
N GLU A 77 -9.73 -8.47 8.72
CA GLU A 77 -9.43 -9.45 9.75
C GLU A 77 -10.69 -10.18 10.27
N GLY A 78 -11.60 -10.53 9.36
CA GLY A 78 -12.88 -11.17 9.70
C GLY A 78 -13.77 -10.28 10.56
N GLY A 79 -13.75 -8.97 10.31
CA GLY A 79 -14.60 -7.99 10.98
C GLY A 79 -14.06 -7.45 12.29
N LYS A 80 -12.84 -7.79 12.72
CA LYS A 80 -12.27 -7.26 13.97
C LYS A 80 -12.12 -5.73 13.98
N ARG A 81 -12.05 -5.10 12.81
CA ARG A 81 -12.00 -3.64 12.68
C ARG A 81 -13.36 -2.98 12.42
N CYS A 82 -14.45 -3.75 12.34
CA CYS A 82 -15.78 -3.19 12.09
C CYS A 82 -16.14 -2.09 13.08
N GLN A 83 -16.65 -0.97 12.56
CA GLN A 83 -17.06 0.22 13.31
C GLN A 83 -15.93 0.91 14.08
N ASN A 84 -14.68 0.45 13.95
CA ASN A 84 -13.51 1.18 14.43
C ASN A 84 -13.05 2.17 13.37
N LYS A 85 -12.34 3.21 13.82
CA LYS A 85 -11.76 4.21 12.93
C LYS A 85 -10.34 3.83 12.55
N ILE A 86 -9.97 4.18 11.33
CA ILE A 86 -8.59 4.26 10.89
C ILE A 86 -8.25 5.69 10.51
N ARG A 87 -7.00 6.06 10.71
CA ARG A 87 -6.43 7.32 10.27
C ARG A 87 -5.68 7.11 8.97
N ILE A 88 -6.11 7.79 7.90
CA ILE A 88 -5.56 7.69 6.55
C ILE A 88 -4.79 8.97 6.24
N THR A 89 -3.55 8.83 5.80
CA THR A 89 -2.69 9.95 5.38
C THR A 89 -2.35 9.80 3.90
N SER A 90 -2.70 10.80 3.09
CA SER A 90 -2.31 10.85 1.68
C SER A 90 -0.80 11.11 1.57
N LYS A 91 -0.09 10.31 0.77
CA LYS A 91 1.33 10.57 0.48
C LYS A 91 1.51 11.74 -0.48
N ASP A 92 0.49 12.06 -1.27
CA ASP A 92 0.54 13.12 -2.29
C ASP A 92 0.27 14.50 -1.70
N THR A 93 -0.71 14.60 -0.79
CA THR A 93 -1.12 15.89 -0.20
C THR A 93 -0.62 16.10 1.23
N GLY A 94 -0.17 15.04 1.90
CA GLY A 94 0.18 15.07 3.33
C GLY A 94 -1.02 15.26 4.28
N LYS A 95 -2.23 15.43 3.74
CA LYS A 95 -3.46 15.56 4.54
C LYS A 95 -3.84 14.24 5.17
N THR A 96 -4.56 14.32 6.28
CA THR A 96 -5.01 13.16 7.05
C THR A 96 -6.50 13.26 7.32
N VAL A 97 -7.19 12.12 7.35
CA VAL A 97 -8.61 11.99 7.70
C VAL A 97 -8.83 10.71 8.49
N GLU A 98 -9.76 10.73 9.44
CA GLU A 98 -10.26 9.51 10.07
C GLU A 98 -11.52 9.02 9.36
N ALA A 99 -11.61 7.71 9.13
CA ALA A 99 -12.75 7.07 8.51
C ALA A 99 -13.11 5.77 9.24
N THR A 100 -14.40 5.45 9.28
CA THR A 100 -14.92 4.25 9.93
C THR A 100 -14.86 3.06 8.98
N VAL A 101 -14.37 1.91 9.46
CA VAL A 101 -14.40 0.67 8.69
C VAL A 101 -15.80 0.08 8.72
N VAL A 102 -16.43 -0.03 7.56
CA VAL A 102 -17.79 -0.56 7.42
C VAL A 102 -17.85 -1.85 6.60
N ASP A 103 -16.80 -2.18 5.85
CA ASP A 103 -16.86 -3.27 4.88
C ASP A 103 -15.53 -4.02 4.67
N GLU A 104 -15.63 -5.15 3.98
CA GLU A 104 -14.51 -5.93 3.47
C GLU A 104 -14.34 -5.72 1.96
N CYS A 105 -13.13 -5.36 1.55
CA CYS A 105 -12.71 -5.50 0.16
C CYS A 105 -12.16 -6.92 -0.03
N ASP A 106 -13.03 -7.87 -0.43
CA ASP A 106 -12.72 -9.31 -0.43
C ASP A 106 -11.61 -9.65 -1.44
N SER A 107 -10.43 -10.00 -0.92
CA SER A 107 -9.25 -10.37 -1.70
C SER A 107 -9.43 -11.66 -2.51
N ASN A 108 -10.39 -12.52 -2.15
CA ASN A 108 -10.71 -13.73 -2.91
C ASN A 108 -11.66 -13.45 -4.08
N ARG A 109 -12.25 -12.25 -4.13
CA ARG A 109 -13.21 -11.83 -5.16
C ARG A 109 -12.70 -10.65 -5.99
N GLY A 110 -11.39 -10.47 -6.06
CA GLY A 110 -10.75 -9.53 -6.98
C GLY A 110 -10.13 -8.29 -6.34
N CYS A 111 -10.32 -8.07 -5.02
CA CYS A 111 -9.62 -7.00 -4.33
C CYS A 111 -8.11 -7.32 -4.18
N LYS A 112 -7.24 -6.32 -4.29
CA LYS A 112 -5.80 -6.50 -3.97
C LYS A 112 -5.64 -6.59 -2.45
N ASN A 113 -4.51 -7.12 -1.99
CA ASN A 113 -4.24 -7.35 -0.56
C ASN A 113 -3.78 -6.11 0.24
N ASN A 114 -3.80 -4.93 -0.38
CA ASN A 114 -3.27 -3.69 0.21
C ASN A 114 -4.14 -2.47 -0.09
N ILE A 115 -5.45 -2.67 -0.14
CA ILE A 115 -6.47 -1.67 -0.47
C ILE A 115 -7.13 -1.10 0.79
N VAL A 116 -7.25 0.22 0.79
CA VAL A 116 -8.22 0.98 1.58
C VAL A 116 -9.25 1.51 0.57
N ASP A 117 -10.41 0.87 0.48
CA ASP A 117 -11.43 1.25 -0.49
C ASP A 117 -12.37 2.25 0.15
N SER A 118 -12.37 3.51 -0.30
CA SER A 118 -12.93 4.61 0.48
C SER A 118 -14.02 5.37 -0.25
N SER A 119 -14.93 5.97 0.51
CA SER A 119 -16.00 6.81 -0.04
C SER A 119 -15.45 8.06 -0.73
N PRO A 120 -16.22 8.67 -1.67
CA PRO A 120 -15.87 9.96 -2.26
C PRO A 120 -15.60 11.06 -1.23
N ALA A 121 -16.27 11.04 -0.06
CA ALA A 121 -16.02 11.99 1.02
C ALA A 121 -14.60 11.92 1.58
N VAL A 122 -14.02 10.73 1.72
CA VAL A 122 -12.64 10.55 2.20
C VAL A 122 -11.66 11.19 1.22
N TRP A 123 -11.84 10.96 -0.08
CA TRP A 123 -11.05 11.60 -1.14
C TRP A 123 -11.13 13.13 -1.09
N LYS A 124 -12.34 13.67 -0.93
CA LYS A 124 -12.58 15.11 -0.81
C LYS A 124 -11.86 15.71 0.39
N LYS A 125 -11.89 15.06 1.56
CA LYS A 125 -11.18 15.53 2.76
C LYS A 125 -9.66 15.50 2.60
N LEU A 126 -9.14 14.51 1.89
CA LEU A 126 -7.71 14.41 1.55
C LEU A 126 -7.30 15.39 0.44
N GLY A 127 -8.25 16.08 -0.20
CA GLY A 127 -8.00 17.01 -1.29
C GLY A 127 -7.55 16.33 -2.58
N LEU A 128 -8.11 15.15 -2.87
CA LEU A 128 -7.76 14.30 -4.01
C LEU A 128 -8.92 14.27 -5.02
N ASP A 129 -8.58 14.09 -6.30
CA ASP A 129 -9.55 13.90 -7.38
C ASP A 129 -9.86 12.41 -7.57
N THR A 130 -11.13 12.04 -7.41
CA THR A 130 -11.60 10.65 -7.56
C THR A 130 -11.39 10.11 -8.97
N LYS A 131 -11.25 10.97 -10.00
CA LYS A 131 -10.98 10.55 -11.39
C LYS A 131 -9.63 9.87 -11.57
N VAL A 132 -8.70 10.02 -10.63
CA VAL A 132 -7.41 9.32 -10.64
C VAL A 132 -7.58 7.83 -10.33
N GLY A 133 -8.61 7.46 -9.55
CA GLY A 133 -8.99 6.09 -9.25
C GLY A 133 -8.17 5.43 -8.15
N GLU A 134 -6.83 5.54 -8.18
CA GLU A 134 -5.92 4.95 -7.19
C GLU A 134 -4.84 5.94 -6.75
N VAL A 135 -4.56 6.01 -5.44
CA VAL A 135 -3.53 6.89 -4.85
C VAL A 135 -2.77 6.18 -3.72
N PRO A 136 -1.47 6.48 -3.53
CA PRO A 136 -0.70 5.90 -2.43
C PRO A 136 -1.02 6.60 -1.09
N VAL A 137 -1.29 5.81 -0.05
CA VAL A 137 -1.57 6.31 1.31
C VAL A 137 -0.78 5.53 2.37
N THR A 138 -0.78 6.05 3.59
CA THR A 138 -0.53 5.25 4.79
C THR A 138 -1.76 5.25 5.68
N TRP A 139 -1.95 4.21 6.49
CA TRP A 139 -3.03 4.18 7.48
C TRP A 139 -2.61 3.52 8.80
N SER A 140 -3.27 3.89 9.89
CA SER A 140 -3.15 3.20 11.18
C SER A 140 -4.53 3.07 11.82
N ASP A 141 -4.67 2.17 12.79
CA ASP A 141 -5.78 2.24 13.74
C ASP A 141 -5.75 3.64 14.43
N ALA A 142 -6.93 4.22 14.71
CA ALA A 142 -7.09 5.56 15.29
C ALA A 142 -7.55 5.51 16.76
#